data_AF-N1MJE9-F1
#
_entry.id   AF-N1MJE9-F1
#
_cell.length_a   1.000
_cell.length_b   1.000
_cell.length_c   1.000
_cell.angle_alpha   90.00
_cell.angle_beta   90.00
_cell.angle_gamma   90.00
#
_symmetry.space_group_name_H-M   'P 1'
#
loop_
_entity.id
_entity.type
_entity.pdbx_description
1 polymer ?
#
loop_
_entity_poly.entity_id
_entity_poly.type
_entity_poly.pdbx_seq_one_letter_code
_entity_poly.pdbx_strand_id
1 'polypeptide(L)'
;MAFQFKPWPNPEISDIVYELPPMPYGTSYNLLQLIKAYGESVRDGTDDSEDAPFAAISTFKALSLSDVIAKAIIRLHYEHRGLDGDQLVLAVSSAQRDALLNAEVLLADLYERLPKDWDAALRAYRAALLAEQDYDRRIWTPGYEREKAGGPGNSKAVEAAMEQLQDVRCNAEHLLLDIPAPSLQEFTIKYLICFDNDRDMNGFHEGLCAEAKRLLQIDTDPDDSEVAIILRNLNWRAE
;
A
#
# COMPACT_ATOMS: atom_id res chain seq x y z
N MET A 1 -9.54 -14.45 -10.68
CA MET A 1 -9.69 -15.40 -9.56
C MET A 1 -10.38 -14.69 -8.43
N ALA A 2 -11.40 -15.31 -7.83
CA ALA A 2 -11.98 -14.86 -6.57
C ALA A 2 -10.96 -15.13 -5.45
N PHE A 3 -10.94 -14.27 -4.44
CA PHE A 3 -10.14 -14.47 -3.24
C PHE A 3 -10.57 -15.77 -2.53
N GLN A 4 -9.61 -16.52 -2.00
CA GLN A 4 -9.85 -17.71 -1.20
C GLN A 4 -8.73 -17.88 -0.19
N PHE A 5 -9.06 -18.24 1.05
CA PHE A 5 -8.05 -18.59 2.04
C PHE A 5 -7.33 -19.87 1.62
N LYS A 6 -6.00 -19.81 1.62
CA LYS A 6 -5.16 -20.96 1.28
C LYS A 6 -4.86 -21.76 2.54
N PRO A 7 -5.08 -23.09 2.54
CA PRO A 7 -4.73 -23.92 3.68
C PRO A 7 -3.23 -23.85 3.97
N TRP A 8 -2.86 -23.74 5.24
CA TRP A 8 -1.47 -23.77 5.68
C TRP A 8 -1.09 -25.20 6.12
N PRO A 9 -0.01 -25.79 5.58
CA PRO A 9 0.30 -27.20 5.80
C PRO A 9 1.07 -27.44 7.11
N ASN A 10 0.55 -26.97 8.25
CA ASN A 10 1.11 -27.28 9.57
C ASN A 10 0.01 -27.68 10.57
N PRO A 11 -0.14 -28.98 10.87
CA PRO A 11 -1.18 -29.48 11.78
C PRO A 11 -0.86 -29.27 13.27
N GLU A 12 0.36 -28.82 13.63
CA GLU A 12 0.74 -28.62 15.04
C GLU A 12 0.15 -27.34 15.63
N ILE A 13 -0.33 -26.42 14.79
CA ILE A 13 -0.86 -25.11 15.21
C ILE A 13 -2.36 -25.21 15.54
N SER A 14 -3.15 -25.85 14.68
CA SER A 14 -4.59 -26.06 14.87
C SER A 14 -5.15 -27.08 13.87
N ASP A 15 -6.37 -27.55 14.13
CA ASP A 15 -7.11 -28.46 13.24
C ASP A 15 -7.39 -27.82 11.86
N ILE A 16 -7.53 -26.49 11.81
CA ILE A 16 -7.75 -25.73 10.59
C ILE A 16 -6.86 -24.48 10.62
N VAL A 17 -5.90 -24.43 9.71
CA VAL A 17 -4.96 -23.31 9.59
C VAL A 17 -4.99 -22.79 8.16
N TYR A 18 -4.98 -21.47 8.01
CA TYR A 18 -4.89 -20.80 6.73
C TYR A 18 -3.72 -19.81 6.69
N GLU A 19 -3.18 -19.60 5.50
CA GLU A 19 -2.28 -18.48 5.22
C GLU A 19 -2.98 -17.16 5.57
N LEU A 20 -2.26 -16.26 6.23
CA LEU A 20 -2.71 -14.88 6.32
C LEU A 20 -2.70 -14.28 4.90
N PRO A 21 -3.81 -13.67 4.43
CA PRO A 21 -3.84 -13.01 3.14
C PRO A 21 -2.74 -11.98 2.96
N PRO A 22 -2.19 -11.83 1.73
CA PRO A 22 -1.21 -10.79 1.45
C PRO A 22 -1.85 -9.42 1.63
N MET A 23 -1.11 -8.48 2.21
CA MET A 23 -1.56 -7.10 2.31
C MET A 23 -1.83 -6.52 0.92
N PRO A 24 -2.93 -5.76 0.74
CA PRO A 24 -3.25 -5.17 -0.54
C PRO A 24 -2.24 -4.07 -0.89
N TYR A 25 -1.92 -3.95 -2.18
CA TYR A 25 -1.19 -2.80 -2.70
C TYR A 25 -1.96 -1.50 -2.41
N GLY A 26 -1.24 -0.41 -2.19
CA GLY A 26 -1.79 0.90 -1.85
C GLY A 26 -2.23 1.04 -0.39
N THR A 27 -1.80 0.14 0.49
CA THR A 27 -1.97 0.34 1.95
C THR A 27 -1.10 1.52 2.37
N SER A 28 -1.69 2.46 3.12
CA SER A 28 -0.99 3.67 3.54
C SER A 28 0.24 3.35 4.40
N TYR A 29 1.32 4.12 4.23
CA TYR A 29 2.59 3.88 4.93
C TYR A 29 2.42 3.85 6.46
N ASN A 30 1.66 4.80 7.02
CA ASN A 30 1.40 4.85 8.46
C ASN A 30 0.68 3.60 8.95
N LEU A 31 -0.29 3.08 8.20
CA LEU A 31 -0.95 1.84 8.55
C LEU A 31 0.01 0.65 8.42
N LEU A 32 0.84 0.59 7.37
CA LEU A 32 1.86 -0.46 7.21
C LEU A 32 2.85 -0.47 8.39
N GLN A 33 3.26 0.69 8.91
CA GLN A 33 4.12 0.75 10.10
C GLN A 33 3.41 0.19 11.34
N LEU A 34 2.13 0.50 11.54
CA LEU A 34 1.35 -0.09 12.64
C LEU A 34 1.19 -1.61 12.48
N ILE A 35 0.94 -2.08 11.26
CA ILE A 35 0.83 -3.52 10.94
C ILE A 35 2.16 -4.23 11.16
N LYS A 36 3.28 -3.60 10.79
CA LYS A 36 4.62 -4.13 11.08
C LYS A 36 4.85 -4.25 12.58
N ALA A 37 4.57 -3.19 13.35
CA ALA A 37 4.68 -3.20 14.80
C ALA A 37 3.79 -4.29 15.43
N TYR A 38 2.56 -4.47 14.93
CA TYR A 38 1.68 -5.56 15.34
C TYR A 38 2.33 -6.94 15.11
N GLY A 39 2.86 -7.18 13.91
CA GLY A 39 3.49 -8.45 13.58
C GLY A 39 4.78 -8.70 14.38
N GLU A 40 5.53 -7.66 14.74
CA GLU A 40 6.68 -7.75 15.65
C GLU A 40 6.23 -8.10 17.07
N SER A 41 5.17 -7.48 17.59
CA SER A 41 4.62 -7.81 18.91
C SER A 41 4.12 -9.26 19.00
N VAL A 42 3.46 -9.78 17.95
CA VAL A 42 3.02 -11.18 17.93
C VAL A 42 4.20 -12.16 17.93
N ARG A 43 5.30 -11.83 17.23
CA ARG A 43 6.46 -12.72 17.10
C ARG A 43 7.36 -12.71 18.33
N ASP A 44 7.69 -11.51 18.80
CA ASP A 44 8.80 -11.28 19.73
C ASP A 44 8.32 -10.75 21.09
N GLY A 45 7.05 -10.39 21.19
CA GLY A 45 6.49 -9.78 22.37
C GLY A 45 6.05 -10.80 23.43
N THR A 46 5.79 -10.29 24.63
CA THR A 46 5.10 -11.05 25.67
C THR A 46 3.62 -11.19 25.33
N ASP A 47 2.94 -12.10 26.03
CA ASP A 47 1.48 -12.22 25.98
C ASP A 47 0.80 -10.84 26.04
N ASP A 48 -0.18 -10.63 25.16
CA ASP A 48 -1.00 -9.42 24.99
C ASP A 48 -0.26 -8.14 24.57
N SER A 49 1.05 -8.21 24.27
CA SER A 49 1.81 -7.05 23.79
C SER A 49 1.31 -6.49 22.45
N GLU A 50 0.59 -7.30 21.67
CA GLU A 50 -0.02 -6.94 20.41
C GLU A 50 -1.34 -6.14 20.55
N ASP A 51 -1.92 -6.06 21.75
CA ASP A 51 -3.20 -5.37 21.98
C ASP A 51 -3.10 -3.87 21.69
N ALA A 52 -2.01 -3.23 22.12
CA ALA A 52 -1.78 -1.81 21.88
C ALA A 52 -1.63 -1.48 20.37
N PRO A 53 -0.75 -2.14 19.59
CA PRO A 53 -0.68 -1.89 18.16
C PRO A 53 -1.98 -2.29 17.43
N PHE A 54 -2.66 -3.35 17.86
CA PHE A 54 -3.96 -3.72 17.31
C PHE A 54 -5.04 -2.64 17.55
N ALA A 55 -5.10 -2.06 18.75
CA ALA A 55 -6.01 -0.96 19.05
C ALA A 55 -5.73 0.27 18.18
N ALA A 56 -4.44 0.58 17.96
CA ALA A 56 -4.03 1.65 17.05
C ALA A 56 -4.50 1.38 15.60
N ILE A 57 -4.30 0.16 15.10
CA ILE A 57 -4.80 -0.27 13.78
C ILE A 57 -6.33 -0.15 13.70
N SER A 58 -7.04 -0.63 14.72
CA SER A 58 -8.51 -0.63 14.76
C SER A 58 -9.09 0.78 14.69
N THR A 59 -8.47 1.74 15.39
CA THR A 59 -8.89 3.15 15.42
C THR A 59 -8.34 3.98 14.27
N PHE A 60 -7.37 3.45 13.49
CA PHE A 60 -6.80 4.14 12.33
C PHE A 60 -7.90 4.55 11.34
N LYS A 61 -7.94 5.83 10.97
CA LYS A 61 -8.87 6.34 9.96
C LYS A 61 -8.40 5.89 8.58
N ALA A 62 -9.02 4.83 8.06
CA ALA A 62 -8.71 4.31 6.73
C ALA A 62 -8.92 5.41 5.68
N LEU A 63 -7.91 5.61 4.83
CA LEU A 63 -7.92 6.62 3.77
C LEU A 63 -8.31 5.99 2.42
N SER A 64 -8.07 4.69 2.27
CA SER A 64 -8.33 3.95 1.03
C SER A 64 -9.08 2.64 1.28
N LEU A 65 -9.57 2.02 0.20
CA LEU A 65 -10.10 0.66 0.25
C LEU A 65 -9.01 -0.36 0.66
N SER A 66 -7.76 -0.15 0.24
CA SER A 66 -6.63 -0.99 0.65
C SER A 66 -6.42 -0.93 2.16
N ASP A 67 -6.52 0.24 2.79
CA ASP A 67 -6.45 0.36 4.25
C ASP A 67 -7.59 -0.41 4.94
N VAL A 68 -8.81 -0.35 4.39
CA VAL A 68 -9.96 -1.09 4.93
C VAL A 68 -9.70 -2.60 4.88
N ILE A 69 -9.21 -3.10 3.75
CA ILE A 69 -8.86 -4.51 3.57
C ILE A 69 -7.72 -4.90 4.51
N ALA A 70 -6.65 -4.11 4.60
CA ALA A 70 -5.51 -4.38 5.48
C ALA A 70 -5.94 -4.46 6.96
N LYS A 71 -6.79 -3.52 7.41
CA LYS A 71 -7.40 -3.56 8.74
C LYS A 71 -8.24 -4.81 8.96
N ALA A 72 -9.03 -5.22 7.98
CA ALA A 72 -9.87 -6.42 8.07
C ALA A 72 -9.00 -7.69 8.19
N ILE A 73 -7.90 -7.80 7.45
CA ILE A 73 -6.96 -8.93 7.55
C ILE A 73 -6.35 -9.02 8.94
N ILE A 74 -5.87 -7.90 9.49
CA ILE A 74 -5.29 -7.89 10.84
C ILE A 74 -6.34 -8.15 11.91
N ARG A 75 -7.58 -7.68 11.72
CA ARG A 75 -8.69 -8.04 12.59
C ARG A 75 -8.94 -9.54 12.62
N LEU A 76 -8.96 -10.19 11.46
CA LEU A 76 -9.11 -11.64 11.37
C LEU A 76 -7.96 -12.37 12.05
N HIS A 77 -6.72 -11.92 11.85
CA HIS A 77 -5.58 -12.49 12.55
C HIS A 77 -5.70 -12.32 14.07
N TYR A 78 -6.09 -11.14 14.55
CA TYR A 78 -6.25 -10.90 15.98
C TYR A 78 -7.35 -11.78 16.62
N GLU A 79 -8.42 -12.10 15.87
CA GLU A 79 -9.52 -12.97 16.31
C GLU A 79 -9.22 -14.47 16.16
N HIS A 80 -8.29 -14.82 15.28
CA HIS A 80 -7.89 -16.19 14.94
C HIS A 80 -6.36 -16.35 14.95
N ARG A 81 -5.74 -15.93 16.07
CA ARG A 81 -4.27 -15.77 16.18
C ARG A 81 -3.55 -17.09 15.92
N GLY A 82 -2.57 -17.06 15.04
CA GLY A 82 -1.67 -18.19 14.79
C GLY A 82 -0.29 -17.71 14.35
N LEU A 83 0.73 -18.45 14.74
CA LEU A 83 2.11 -18.18 14.38
C LEU A 83 2.81 -19.50 14.05
N ASP A 84 3.50 -19.54 12.90
CA ASP A 84 4.37 -20.65 12.50
C ASP A 84 5.78 -20.15 12.23
N GLY A 85 6.71 -20.37 13.17
CA GLY A 85 8.00 -19.69 13.15
C GLY A 85 7.81 -18.16 13.17
N ASP A 86 8.26 -17.48 12.11
CA ASP A 86 8.07 -16.02 11.94
C ASP A 86 6.84 -15.67 11.08
N GLN A 87 6.05 -16.66 10.64
CA GLN A 87 4.93 -16.43 9.73
C GLN A 87 3.62 -16.31 10.51
N LEU A 88 2.95 -15.17 10.37
CA LEU A 88 1.57 -15.00 10.84
C LEU A 88 0.61 -15.87 10.03
N VAL A 89 -0.25 -16.62 10.71
CA VAL A 89 -1.25 -17.52 10.11
C VAL A 89 -2.59 -17.38 10.83
N LEU A 90 -3.68 -17.85 10.20
CA LEU A 90 -5.00 -17.88 10.80
C LEU A 90 -5.26 -19.26 11.40
N ALA A 91 -5.26 -19.38 12.72
CA ALA A 91 -5.59 -20.62 13.42
C ALA A 91 -7.07 -20.61 13.83
N VAL A 92 -7.87 -21.47 13.20
CA VAL A 92 -9.33 -21.42 13.28
C VAL A 92 -9.86 -22.71 13.89
N SER A 93 -10.71 -22.61 14.92
CA SER A 93 -11.43 -23.79 15.41
C SER A 93 -12.57 -24.18 14.47
N SER A 94 -13.00 -25.45 14.53
CA SER A 94 -14.16 -25.91 13.75
C SER A 94 -15.42 -25.07 13.98
N ALA A 95 -15.63 -24.54 15.19
CA ALA A 95 -16.77 -23.69 15.54
C ALA A 95 -16.69 -22.28 14.92
N GLN A 96 -15.50 -21.82 14.54
CA GLN A 96 -15.25 -20.49 13.95
C GLN A 96 -15.17 -20.52 12.42
N ARG A 97 -15.17 -21.70 11.81
CA ARG A 97 -15.00 -21.88 10.37
C ARG A 97 -16.02 -21.09 9.54
N ASP A 98 -17.28 -21.09 9.93
CA ASP A 98 -18.34 -20.38 9.20
C ASP A 98 -18.14 -18.86 9.22
N ALA A 99 -17.63 -18.31 10.33
CA ALA A 99 -17.29 -16.89 10.42
C ALA A 99 -16.15 -16.52 9.47
N LEU A 100 -15.12 -17.37 9.37
CA LEU A 100 -14.03 -17.18 8.43
C LEU A 100 -14.51 -17.27 6.97
N LEU A 101 -15.38 -18.22 6.64
CA LEU A 101 -15.95 -18.31 5.27
C LEU A 101 -16.79 -17.08 4.90
N ASN A 102 -17.54 -16.50 5.85
CA ASN A 102 -18.23 -15.23 5.61
C ASN A 102 -17.25 -14.08 5.38
N ALA A 103 -16.14 -14.05 6.12
CA ALA A 103 -15.08 -13.08 5.90
C ALA A 103 -14.40 -13.26 4.53
N GLU A 104 -14.28 -14.50 4.03
CA GLU A 104 -13.77 -14.79 2.68
C GLU A 104 -14.62 -14.11 1.60
N VAL A 105 -15.94 -14.22 1.69
CA VAL A 105 -16.87 -13.59 0.75
C VAL A 105 -16.72 -12.07 0.76
N LEU A 106 -16.67 -11.46 1.95
CA LEU A 106 -16.48 -10.02 2.07
C LEU A 106 -15.12 -9.57 1.51
N LEU A 107 -14.04 -10.28 1.85
CA LEU A 107 -12.72 -9.96 1.33
C LEU A 107 -12.67 -10.12 -0.19
N ALA A 108 -13.30 -11.15 -0.76
CA ALA A 108 -13.40 -11.34 -2.20
C ALA A 108 -14.02 -10.12 -2.88
N ASP A 109 -15.17 -9.66 -2.40
CA ASP A 109 -15.85 -8.48 -2.93
C ASP A 109 -14.99 -7.20 -2.82
N LEU A 110 -14.24 -7.05 -1.73
CA LEU A 110 -13.37 -5.90 -1.52
C LEU A 110 -12.13 -5.95 -2.44
N TYR A 111 -11.45 -7.09 -2.52
CA TYR A 111 -10.30 -7.30 -3.42
C TYR A 111 -10.68 -7.18 -4.90
N GLU A 112 -11.92 -7.51 -5.27
CA GLU A 112 -12.40 -7.33 -6.64
C GLU A 112 -12.50 -5.87 -7.06
N ARG A 113 -12.68 -4.96 -6.10
CA ARG A 113 -12.77 -3.51 -6.35
C ARG A 113 -11.41 -2.82 -6.41
N LEU A 114 -10.34 -3.48 -5.99
CA LEU A 114 -8.99 -2.94 -6.14
C LEU A 114 -8.57 -2.99 -7.62
N PRO A 115 -7.90 -1.94 -8.14
CA PRO A 115 -7.20 -2.01 -9.40
C PRO A 115 -6.19 -3.17 -9.39
N LYS A 116 -6.38 -4.12 -10.30
CA LYS A 116 -5.57 -5.36 -10.37
C LYS A 116 -4.41 -5.28 -11.35
N ASP A 117 -4.40 -4.25 -12.19
CA ASP A 117 -3.40 -4.05 -13.23
C ASP A 117 -2.95 -2.58 -13.29
N TRP A 118 -1.80 -2.41 -13.93
CA TRP A 118 -1.16 -1.13 -14.14
C TRP A 118 -2.08 -0.10 -14.79
N ASP A 119 -2.82 -0.50 -15.82
CA ASP A 119 -3.66 0.41 -16.60
C ASP A 119 -4.83 0.94 -15.77
N ALA A 120 -5.45 0.08 -14.96
CA ALA A 120 -6.51 0.47 -14.03
C ALA A 120 -6.00 1.43 -12.96
N ALA A 121 -4.82 1.16 -12.37
CA ALA A 121 -4.21 2.04 -11.38
C ALA A 121 -3.81 3.38 -11.99
N LEU A 122 -3.22 3.39 -13.20
CA LEU A 122 -2.84 4.61 -13.90
C LEU A 122 -4.07 5.46 -14.27
N ARG A 123 -5.17 4.84 -14.69
CA ARG A 123 -6.45 5.54 -14.91
C ARG A 123 -6.98 6.17 -13.63
N ALA A 124 -6.95 5.44 -12.51
CA ALA A 124 -7.39 5.95 -11.21
C ALA A 124 -6.53 7.14 -10.76
N TYR A 125 -5.21 7.04 -10.86
CA TYR A 125 -4.29 8.13 -10.56
C TYR A 125 -4.56 9.37 -11.42
N ARG A 126 -4.68 9.22 -12.74
CA ARG A 126 -4.99 10.33 -13.66
C ARG A 126 -6.33 11.00 -13.31
N ALA A 127 -7.35 10.21 -12.98
CA ALA A 127 -8.65 10.75 -12.59
C ALA A 127 -8.56 11.57 -11.29
N ALA A 128 -7.84 11.07 -10.28
CA ALA A 128 -7.63 11.78 -9.03
C ALA A 128 -6.85 13.08 -9.23
N LEU A 129 -5.76 13.03 -10.00
CA LEU A 129 -4.94 14.21 -10.32
C LEU A 129 -5.75 15.29 -11.06
N LEU A 130 -6.55 14.89 -12.06
CA LEU A 130 -7.40 15.83 -12.80
C LEU A 130 -8.48 16.45 -11.92
N ALA A 131 -9.07 15.68 -11.00
CA ALA A 131 -10.08 16.18 -10.07
C ALA A 131 -9.48 17.21 -9.09
N GLU A 132 -8.31 16.91 -8.53
CA GLU A 132 -7.56 17.84 -7.67
C GLU A 132 -7.21 19.13 -8.43
N GLN A 133 -6.59 19.02 -9.61
CA GLN A 133 -6.18 20.18 -10.41
C GLN A 133 -7.37 21.04 -10.85
N ASP A 134 -8.49 20.42 -11.23
CA ASP A 134 -9.69 21.18 -11.62
C ASP A 134 -10.28 21.93 -10.43
N TYR A 135 -10.35 21.29 -9.25
CA TYR A 135 -10.83 21.91 -8.02
C TYR A 135 -9.91 23.04 -7.57
N ASP A 136 -8.60 22.81 -7.56
CA ASP A 136 -7.60 23.81 -7.19
C ASP A 136 -7.74 25.06 -8.07
N ARG A 137 -7.68 24.87 -9.39
CA ARG A 137 -7.76 25.95 -10.36
C ARG A 137 -9.07 26.74 -10.28
N ARG A 138 -10.21 26.08 -10.05
CA ARG A 138 -11.53 26.73 -10.10
C ARG A 138 -11.98 27.31 -8.76
N ILE A 139 -11.52 26.73 -7.65
CA ILE A 139 -12.09 26.98 -6.32
C ILE A 139 -10.99 27.40 -5.35
N TRP A 140 -9.97 26.56 -5.13
CA TRP A 140 -8.99 26.78 -4.05
C TRP A 140 -8.01 27.92 -4.34
N THR A 141 -7.29 27.87 -5.47
CA THR A 141 -6.31 28.90 -5.86
C THR A 141 -6.95 30.30 -5.96
N PRO A 142 -8.13 30.49 -6.59
CA PRO A 142 -8.77 31.80 -6.62
C PRO A 142 -9.12 32.38 -5.24
N GLY A 143 -9.44 31.54 -4.26
CA GLY A 143 -9.69 31.99 -2.89
C GLY A 143 -8.40 32.33 -2.15
N TYR A 144 -7.35 31.53 -2.34
CA TYR A 144 -6.01 31.80 -1.81
C TYR A 144 -5.42 33.11 -2.37
N GLU A 145 -5.50 33.34 -3.68
CA GLU A 145 -5.03 34.59 -4.30
C GLU A 145 -5.80 35.82 -3.79
N ARG A 146 -7.11 35.67 -3.54
CA ARG A 146 -7.94 36.72 -2.96
C ARG A 146 -7.51 37.07 -1.54
N GLU A 147 -7.19 36.07 -0.73
CA GLU A 147 -6.63 36.27 0.62
C GLU A 147 -5.31 37.03 0.56
N LYS A 148 -4.41 36.61 -0.32
CA LYS A 148 -3.11 37.24 -0.52
C LYS A 148 -3.24 38.72 -0.94
N ALA A 149 -4.32 39.07 -1.63
CA ALA A 149 -4.66 40.45 -1.99
C ALA A 149 -5.38 41.23 -0.87
N GLY A 150 -5.53 40.68 0.33
CA GLY A 150 -6.17 41.29 1.50
C GLY A 150 -7.69 41.10 1.57
N GLY A 151 -8.27 40.26 0.70
CA GLY A 151 -9.66 39.85 0.75
C GLY A 151 -9.91 38.66 1.67
N PRO A 152 -11.16 38.14 1.74
CA PRO A 152 -11.44 36.91 2.47
C PRO A 152 -10.84 35.71 1.73
N GLY A 153 -10.15 34.84 2.47
CA GLY A 153 -9.60 33.59 1.93
C GLY A 153 -10.61 32.45 1.79
N ASN A 154 -10.08 31.25 1.61
CA ASN A 154 -10.89 30.04 1.50
C ASN A 154 -11.68 29.77 2.78
N SER A 155 -12.90 29.25 2.61
CA SER A 155 -13.66 28.75 3.75
C SER A 155 -13.08 27.43 4.25
N LYS A 156 -13.32 27.09 5.52
CA LYS A 156 -12.93 25.78 6.09
C LYS A 156 -13.44 24.59 5.28
N ALA A 157 -14.61 24.70 4.66
CA ALA A 157 -15.17 23.64 3.82
C ALA A 157 -14.39 23.47 2.51
N VAL A 158 -13.86 24.57 1.95
CA VAL A 158 -13.03 24.53 0.74
C VAL A 158 -11.68 23.92 1.04
N GLU A 159 -11.07 24.29 2.18
CA GLU A 159 -9.81 23.69 2.65
C GLU A 159 -9.96 22.18 2.89
N ALA A 160 -10.98 21.77 3.65
CA ALA A 160 -11.23 20.36 3.93
C ALA A 160 -11.49 19.53 2.65
N ALA A 161 -12.16 20.11 1.65
CA ALA A 161 -12.36 19.44 0.36
C ALA A 161 -11.05 19.31 -0.43
N MET A 162 -10.17 20.32 -0.39
CA MET A 162 -8.85 20.24 -1.03
C MET A 162 -7.97 19.18 -0.36
N GLU A 163 -7.93 19.17 0.97
CA GLU A 163 -7.23 18.12 1.76
C GLU A 163 -7.74 16.72 1.38
N GLN A 164 -9.06 16.54 1.28
CA GLN A 164 -9.65 15.26 0.88
C GLN A 164 -9.24 14.84 -0.54
N LEU A 165 -9.17 15.78 -1.49
CA LEU A 165 -8.73 15.48 -2.86
C LEU A 165 -7.25 15.09 -2.90
N GLN A 166 -6.41 15.76 -2.11
CA GLN A 166 -5.00 15.40 -1.95
C GLN A 166 -4.84 14.01 -1.37
N ASP A 167 -5.61 13.65 -0.33
CA ASP A 167 -5.62 12.29 0.23
C ASP A 167 -5.98 11.24 -0.83
N VAL A 168 -7.02 11.51 -1.63
CA VAL A 168 -7.44 10.61 -2.72
C VAL A 168 -6.35 10.46 -3.78
N ARG A 169 -5.69 11.56 -4.20
CA ARG A 169 -4.56 11.51 -5.13
C ARG A 169 -3.40 10.71 -4.56
N CYS A 170 -2.97 11.00 -3.33
CA CYS A 170 -1.88 10.29 -2.65
C CYS A 170 -2.14 8.78 -2.55
N ASN A 171 -3.38 8.37 -2.26
CA ASN A 171 -3.75 6.95 -2.24
C ASN A 171 -3.65 6.31 -3.62
N ALA A 172 -4.10 7.00 -4.67
CA ALA A 172 -3.98 6.50 -6.04
C ALA A 172 -2.52 6.44 -6.52
N GLU A 173 -1.69 7.39 -6.10
CA GLU A 173 -0.23 7.37 -6.32
C GLU A 173 0.41 6.15 -5.66
N HIS A 174 0.16 5.94 -4.37
CA HIS A 174 0.73 4.79 -3.63
C HIS A 174 0.35 3.47 -4.28
N LEU A 175 -0.92 3.31 -4.66
CA LEU A 175 -1.35 2.11 -5.37
C LEU A 175 -0.60 1.91 -6.70
N LEU A 176 -0.42 2.98 -7.48
CA LEU A 176 0.33 2.91 -8.74
C LEU A 176 1.81 2.61 -8.50
N LEU A 177 2.42 3.19 -7.46
CA LEU A 177 3.81 2.95 -7.09
C LEU A 177 4.05 1.50 -6.65
N ASP A 178 3.07 0.88 -6.00
CA ASP A 178 3.17 -0.50 -5.52
C ASP A 178 3.00 -1.56 -6.63
N ILE A 179 2.23 -1.27 -7.68
CA ILE A 179 2.04 -2.21 -8.80
C ILE A 179 3.25 -2.15 -9.73
N PRO A 180 3.89 -3.28 -10.09
CA PRO A 180 5.03 -3.27 -11.02
C PRO A 180 4.68 -2.62 -12.38
N ALA A 181 5.50 -1.66 -12.80
CA ALA A 181 5.45 -1.04 -14.11
C ALA A 181 5.75 -2.08 -15.21
N PRO A 182 4.96 -2.11 -16.30
CA PRO A 182 5.14 -3.08 -17.37
C PRO A 182 6.35 -2.78 -18.27
N SER A 183 6.81 -1.52 -18.34
CA SER A 183 7.99 -1.14 -19.13
C SER A 183 8.73 0.06 -18.52
N LEU A 184 9.90 0.39 -19.11
CA LEU A 184 10.65 1.60 -18.76
C LEU A 184 9.83 2.89 -18.96
N GLN A 185 8.97 2.94 -19.98
CA GLN A 185 8.13 4.09 -20.24
C GLN A 185 7.15 4.32 -19.08
N GLU A 186 6.47 3.27 -18.64
CA GLU A 186 5.58 3.33 -17.48
C GLU A 186 6.33 3.62 -16.18
N PHE A 187 7.55 3.09 -16.02
CA PHE A 187 8.40 3.40 -14.87
C PHE A 187 8.74 4.89 -14.77
N THR A 188 8.91 5.61 -15.90
CA THR A 188 9.15 7.06 -15.85
C THR A 188 8.02 7.82 -15.15
N ILE A 189 6.78 7.34 -15.22
CA ILE A 189 5.65 7.94 -14.52
C ILE A 189 5.84 7.83 -13.00
N LYS A 190 6.27 6.67 -12.49
CA LYS A 190 6.59 6.49 -11.06
C LYS A 190 7.72 7.42 -10.62
N TYR A 191 8.77 7.49 -11.42
CA TYR A 191 9.92 8.35 -11.13
C TYR A 191 9.50 9.82 -11.02
N LEU A 192 8.68 10.31 -11.95
CA LEU A 192 8.16 11.67 -11.90
C LEU A 192 7.24 11.90 -10.68
N ILE A 193 6.40 10.93 -10.30
CA ILE A 193 5.59 11.05 -9.07
C ILE A 193 6.47 11.25 -7.83
N CYS A 194 7.57 10.49 -7.72
CA CYS A 194 8.41 10.49 -6.53
C CYS A 194 9.41 11.65 -6.47
N PHE A 195 9.86 12.19 -7.61
CA PHE A 195 10.99 13.12 -7.67
C PHE A 195 10.74 14.41 -8.45
N ASP A 196 9.57 14.60 -9.08
CA ASP A 196 9.19 15.89 -9.66
C ASP A 196 8.59 16.83 -8.59
N ASN A 197 8.74 18.14 -8.79
CA ASN A 197 8.20 19.21 -7.93
C ASN A 197 8.63 19.16 -6.45
N ASP A 198 9.94 19.03 -6.18
CA ASP A 198 10.54 19.08 -4.83
C ASP A 198 9.97 18.05 -3.83
N ARG A 199 9.31 16.99 -4.32
CA ARG A 199 8.84 15.89 -3.47
C ARG A 199 10.03 15.01 -3.08
N ASP A 200 10.28 14.89 -1.79
CA ASP A 200 11.34 14.03 -1.25
C ASP A 200 10.76 12.68 -0.78
N MET A 201 10.31 11.85 -1.72
CA MET A 201 9.74 10.53 -1.43
C MET A 201 10.81 9.44 -1.30
N ASN A 202 11.87 9.72 -0.53
CA ASN A 202 13.03 8.82 -0.34
C ASN A 202 12.66 7.41 0.13
N GLY A 203 11.51 7.23 0.81
CA GLY A 203 11.01 5.92 1.22
C GLY A 203 10.74 4.94 0.07
N PHE A 204 10.62 5.42 -1.17
CA PHE A 204 10.42 4.59 -2.36
C PHE A 204 11.72 4.32 -3.14
N HIS A 205 12.86 4.89 -2.73
CA HIS A 205 14.10 4.84 -3.50
C HIS A 205 14.56 3.42 -3.79
N GLU A 206 14.66 2.56 -2.76
CA GLU A 206 15.12 1.18 -2.91
C GLU A 206 14.19 0.38 -3.84
N GLY A 207 12.87 0.53 -3.68
CA GLY A 207 11.88 -0.14 -4.52
C GLY A 207 11.95 0.28 -5.98
N LEU A 208 12.10 1.58 -6.25
CA LEU A 208 12.28 2.11 -7.60
C LEU A 208 13.59 1.65 -8.24
N CYS A 209 14.68 1.59 -7.47
CA CYS A 209 15.96 1.08 -7.93
C CYS A 209 15.88 -0.42 -8.28
N ALA A 210 15.26 -1.24 -7.43
CA ALA A 210 15.05 -2.66 -7.69
C ALA A 210 14.18 -2.87 -8.95
N GLU A 211 13.13 -2.08 -9.11
CA GLU A 211 12.26 -2.14 -10.28
C GLU A 211 12.97 -1.72 -11.57
N ALA A 212 13.76 -0.64 -11.54
CA ALA A 212 14.55 -0.21 -12.68
C ALA A 212 15.55 -1.30 -13.11
N LYS A 213 16.25 -1.94 -12.16
CA LYS A 213 17.16 -3.06 -12.43
C LYS A 213 16.42 -4.22 -13.12
N ARG A 214 15.23 -4.59 -12.62
CA ARG A 214 14.37 -5.62 -13.25
C ARG A 214 14.01 -5.27 -14.70
N LEU A 215 13.57 -4.03 -14.94
CA LEU A 215 13.15 -3.58 -16.28
C LEU A 215 14.30 -3.49 -17.28
N LEU A 216 15.49 -3.11 -16.80
CA LEU A 216 16.72 -3.08 -17.59
C LEU A 216 17.39 -4.45 -17.72
N GLN A 217 16.85 -5.50 -17.09
CA GLN A 217 17.45 -6.84 -17.03
C GLN A 217 18.89 -6.82 -16.52
N ILE A 218 19.16 -5.95 -15.55
CA ILE A 218 20.47 -5.82 -14.91
C ILE A 218 20.68 -7.05 -14.02
N ASP A 219 21.72 -7.81 -14.32
CA ASP A 219 22.12 -8.95 -13.50
C ASP A 219 22.73 -8.46 -12.18
N THR A 220 22.13 -8.88 -11.07
CA THR A 220 22.53 -8.50 -9.71
C THR A 220 23.07 -9.72 -8.99
N ASP A 221 24.40 -9.79 -8.83
CA ASP A 221 25.04 -10.73 -7.92
C ASP A 221 25.02 -10.11 -6.51
N PRO A 222 24.56 -10.82 -5.47
CA PRO A 222 24.57 -10.32 -4.09
C PRO A 222 25.98 -9.96 -3.58
N ASP A 223 27.04 -10.48 -4.19
CA ASP A 223 28.43 -10.17 -3.82
C ASP A 223 28.99 -8.93 -4.56
N ASP A 224 28.28 -8.41 -5.58
CA ASP A 224 28.71 -7.24 -6.34
C ASP A 224 28.38 -5.92 -5.63
N SER A 225 29.35 -5.01 -5.57
CA SER A 225 29.07 -3.62 -5.18
C SER A 225 28.13 -2.94 -6.19
N GLU A 226 27.31 -1.98 -5.75
CA GLU A 226 26.38 -1.26 -6.63
C GLU A 226 27.05 -0.63 -7.86
N VAL A 227 28.26 -0.08 -7.67
CA VAL A 227 29.06 0.49 -8.74
C VAL A 227 29.50 -0.58 -9.75
N ALA A 228 29.91 -1.76 -9.28
CA ALA A 228 30.29 -2.88 -10.16
C ALA A 228 29.12 -3.36 -11.01
N ILE A 229 27.92 -3.46 -10.41
CA ILE A 229 26.67 -3.80 -11.12
C ILE A 229 26.41 -2.79 -12.23
N ILE A 230 26.46 -1.49 -11.92
CA ILE A 230 26.22 -0.44 -12.92
C ILE A 230 27.28 -0.49 -14.03
N LEU A 231 28.57 -0.55 -13.68
CA LEU A 231 29.66 -0.54 -14.66
C LEU A 231 29.61 -1.72 -15.64
N ARG A 232 29.21 -2.92 -15.19
CA ARG A 232 29.05 -4.12 -16.02
C ARG A 232 27.89 -3.99 -17.00
N ASN A 233 26.82 -3.31 -16.60
CA ASN A 233 25.59 -3.19 -17.37
C ASN A 233 25.51 -1.89 -18.20
N LEU A 234 26.39 -0.93 -17.95
CA LEU A 234 26.63 0.18 -18.86
C LEU A 234 27.26 -0.38 -20.14
N ASN A 235 26.47 -0.39 -21.22
CA ASN A 235 26.96 -0.81 -22.52
C ASN A 235 27.88 0.29 -23.07
N TRP A 236 29.16 0.27 -22.71
CA TRP A 236 30.19 1.23 -23.14
C TRP A 236 30.42 1.23 -24.66
N ARG A 237 29.79 0.31 -25.39
CA ARG A 237 29.80 0.23 -26.84
C ARG A 237 28.48 0.77 -27.38
N ALA A 238 28.34 2.09 -27.39
CA ALA A 238 27.48 2.70 -28.39
C ALA A 238 28.20 2.58 -29.74
N GLU A 239 27.57 1.89 -30.68
CA GLU A 239 27.85 2.04 -32.12
C GLU A 239 27.41 3.43 -32.61
#